data_AF-A0A3N1A2Q6-F1
#
_entry.id   AF-A0A3N1A2Q6-F1
#
_cell.length_a   1.000
_cell.length_b   1.000
_cell.length_c   1.000
_cell.angle_alpha   90.00
_cell.angle_beta   90.00
_cell.angle_gamma   90.00
#
_symmetry.space_group_name_H-M   'P 1'
#
loop_
_entity.id
_entity.type
_entity.pdbx_description
1 polymer ?
#
loop_
_entity_poly.entity_id
_entity_poly.type
_entity_poly.pdbx_seq_one_letter_code
_entity_poly.pdbx_strand_id
1 'polypeptide(L)'
;MTRDALLAWCGLISAVGAASGVIVVAVRWMLRTMKRLGALADDLLGEAERPGVPRRPGLMERVGAIEDRLGEVERVVCRELRPNGGSSIKDQVARIADR
;
A
#
# COMPACT_ATOMS: atom_id res chain seq x y z
N MET A 1 -13.80 11.49 -60.09
CA MET A 1 -13.64 10.54 -58.95
C MET A 1 -14.96 9.80 -58.80
N THR A 2 -14.98 8.48 -58.86
CA THR A 2 -16.23 7.69 -58.80
C THR A 2 -16.80 7.66 -57.38
N ARG A 3 -18.12 7.55 -57.24
CA ARG A 3 -18.83 7.51 -55.94
C ARG A 3 -18.25 6.44 -55.00
N ASP A 4 -17.90 5.28 -55.56
CA ASP A 4 -17.38 4.14 -54.79
C ASP A 4 -16.01 4.43 -54.18
N ALA A 5 -15.16 5.17 -54.91
CA ALA A 5 -13.86 5.60 -54.40
C ALA A 5 -14.01 6.55 -53.21
N LEU A 6 -14.99 7.46 -53.23
CA LEU A 6 -15.27 8.36 -52.11
C LEU A 6 -15.72 7.60 -50.87
N LEU A 7 -16.61 6.61 -51.03
CA LEU A 7 -17.10 5.79 -49.92
C LEU A 7 -15.96 4.96 -49.28
N ALA A 8 -15.07 4.41 -50.09
CA ALA A 8 -13.91 3.66 -49.61
C ALA A 8 -12.96 4.53 -48.77
N TRP A 9 -12.65 5.75 -49.23
CA TRP A 9 -11.80 6.68 -48.48
C TRP A 9 -12.44 7.13 -47.16
N CYS A 10 -13.74 7.43 -47.16
CA CYS A 10 -14.47 7.77 -45.94
C CYS A 10 -14.42 6.62 -44.92
N GLY A 11 -14.68 5.38 -45.37
CA GLY A 11 -14.62 4.20 -44.51
C GLY A 11 -13.22 3.98 -43.90
N LEU A 12 -12.17 4.13 -44.71
CA LEU A 12 -10.79 4.00 -44.24
C LEU A 12 -10.45 5.05 -43.18
N ILE A 13 -10.80 6.32 -43.41
CA ILE A 13 -10.54 7.41 -42.46
C ILE A 13 -11.30 7.17 -41.15
N SER A 14 -12.57 6.75 -41.22
CA SER A 14 -13.35 6.43 -40.04
C SER A 14 -12.76 5.24 -39.26
N ALA A 15 -12.35 4.18 -39.94
CA ALA A 15 -11.72 3.02 -39.31
C ALA A 15 -10.40 3.37 -38.61
N VAL A 16 -9.55 4.15 -39.28
CA VAL A 16 -8.27 4.62 -38.71
C VAL A 16 -8.52 5.56 -37.53
N GLY A 17 -9.49 6.47 -37.64
CA GLY A 17 -9.87 7.37 -36.54
C GLY A 17 -10.37 6.61 -35.32
N ALA A 18 -11.25 5.62 -35.53
CA ALA A 18 -11.76 4.77 -34.45
C ALA A 18 -10.64 3.97 -33.77
N ALA A 19 -9.78 3.31 -34.55
CA ALA A 19 -8.64 2.55 -34.03
C ALA A 19 -7.69 3.45 -33.22
N SER A 20 -7.38 4.64 -33.76
CA SER A 20 -6.52 5.63 -33.08
C SER A 20 -7.14 6.10 -31.76
N GLY A 21 -8.46 6.33 -31.74
CA GLY A 21 -9.19 6.69 -30.53
C GLY A 21 -9.07 5.64 -29.43
N VAL A 22 -9.25 4.35 -29.78
CA VAL A 22 -9.11 3.23 -28.84
C VAL A 22 -7.70 3.17 -28.27
N ILE A 23 -6.67 3.31 -29.13
CA ILE A 23 -5.27 3.31 -28.70
C ILE A 23 -5.00 4.44 -27.70
N VAL A 24 -5.47 5.66 -27.97
CA VAL A 24 -5.26 6.80 -27.08
C VAL A 24 -5.90 6.57 -25.71
N VAL A 25 -7.11 6.01 -25.68
CA VAL A 25 -7.79 5.67 -24.41
C VAL A 25 -7.00 4.60 -23.65
N ALA A 26 -6.58 3.54 -24.34
CA ALA A 26 -5.80 2.45 -23.75
C ALA A 26 -4.47 2.95 -23.16
N VAL A 27 -3.72 3.77 -23.91
CA VAL A 27 -2.46 4.37 -23.45
C VAL A 27 -2.69 5.28 -22.24
N ARG A 28 -3.72 6.13 -22.27
CA ARG A 28 -4.06 7.01 -21.14
C ARG A 28 -4.42 6.20 -19.89
N TRP A 29 -5.19 5.14 -20.03
CA TRP A 29 -5.53 4.25 -18.93
C TRP A 29 -4.28 3.55 -18.38
N MET A 30 -3.45 2.99 -19.26
CA MET A 30 -2.19 2.32 -18.91
C MET A 30 -1.27 3.25 -18.12
N LEU A 31 -1.03 4.48 -18.59
CA LEU A 31 -0.18 5.46 -17.92
C LEU A 31 -0.71 5.83 -16.51
N ARG A 32 -2.04 5.93 -16.35
CA ARG A 32 -2.65 6.18 -15.04
C ARG A 32 -2.45 4.99 -14.10
N THR A 33 -2.62 3.78 -14.60
CA THR A 33 -2.41 2.55 -13.82
C THR A 33 -0.94 2.42 -13.40
N MET A 34 0.01 2.66 -14.30
CA MET A 34 1.44 2.60 -13.98
C MET A 34 1.85 3.60 -12.92
N LYS A 35 1.30 4.82 -12.93
CA LYS A 35 1.55 5.81 -11.85
C LYS A 35 1.07 5.32 -10.49
N ARG A 36 -0.08 4.64 -10.43
CA ARG A 36 -0.60 4.06 -9.18
C ARG A 36 0.27 2.91 -8.69
N LEU A 37 0.74 2.06 -9.60
CA LEU A 37 1.67 0.98 -9.27
C LEU A 37 3.01 1.51 -8.77
N GLY A 38 3.52 2.61 -9.36
CA GLY A 38 4.71 3.31 -8.86
C GLY A 38 4.51 3.80 -7.43
N ALA A 39 3.42 4.51 -7.15
CA ALA A 39 3.10 4.98 -5.81
C ALA A 39 2.95 3.82 -4.79
N LEU A 40 2.36 2.70 -5.20
CA LEU A 40 2.29 1.50 -4.36
C LEU A 40 3.67 0.91 -4.11
N ALA A 41 4.53 0.83 -5.13
CA ALA A 41 5.90 0.36 -4.97
C ALA A 41 6.69 1.26 -4.01
N ASP A 42 6.54 2.58 -4.12
CA ASP A 42 7.16 3.54 -3.21
C ASP A 42 6.67 3.37 -1.76
N ASP A 43 5.38 3.07 -1.54
CA ASP A 43 4.86 2.78 -0.20
C ASP A 43 5.36 1.43 0.36
N LEU A 44 5.55 0.42 -0.50
CA LEU A 44 6.04 -0.89 -0.10
C LEU A 44 7.54 -0.89 0.21
N LEU A 45 8.34 -0.30 -0.69
CA LEU A 45 9.79 -0.26 -0.61
C LEU A 45 10.32 0.89 0.26
N GLY A 46 9.54 1.97 0.38
CA GLY A 46 9.97 3.22 0.99
C GLY A 46 10.66 4.13 -0.02
N GLU A 47 10.87 5.38 0.39
CA GLU A 47 11.60 6.39 -0.37
C GLU A 47 12.96 6.63 0.28
N ALA A 48 14.03 6.58 -0.51
CA ALA A 48 15.37 6.92 -0.05
C ALA A 48 15.46 8.39 0.40
N GLU A 49 16.44 8.69 1.24
CA GLU A 49 16.73 10.06 1.63
C GLU A 49 17.14 10.90 0.41
N ARG A 50 16.62 12.13 0.32
CA ARG A 50 16.94 13.07 -0.74
C ARG A 50 17.19 14.46 -0.14
N PRO A 51 17.92 15.37 -0.82
CA PRO A 51 18.30 16.65 -0.24
C PRO A 51 17.09 17.41 0.34
N GLY A 52 17.12 17.66 1.65
CA GLY A 52 16.06 18.37 2.37
C GLY A 52 14.81 17.53 2.71
N VAL A 53 14.76 16.24 2.39
CA VAL A 53 13.64 15.35 2.75
C VAL A 53 14.18 14.04 3.35
N PRO A 54 13.81 13.73 4.61
CA PRO A 54 14.26 12.51 5.25
C PRO A 54 13.70 11.28 4.54
N ARG A 55 14.41 10.15 4.70
CA ARG A 55 13.97 8.84 4.21
C ARG A 55 12.56 8.52 4.70
N ARG A 56 11.72 7.97 3.81
CA ARG A 56 10.40 7.41 4.17
C ARG A 56 10.52 5.89 4.30
N PRO A 57 10.26 5.29 5.47
CA PRO A 57 10.42 3.86 5.66
C PRO A 57 9.38 3.07 4.86
N GLY A 58 9.81 1.94 4.32
CA GLY A 58 8.94 1.01 3.59
C GLY A 58 7.96 0.27 4.49
N LEU A 59 7.03 -0.46 3.88
CA LEU A 59 6.01 -1.20 4.63
C LEU A 59 6.62 -2.24 5.57
N MET A 60 7.58 -3.04 5.10
CA MET A 60 8.17 -4.11 5.91
C MET A 60 8.96 -3.58 7.11
N GLU A 61 9.63 -2.43 6.96
CA GLU A 61 10.33 -1.77 8.07
C GLU A 61 9.33 -1.29 9.13
N ARG A 62 8.19 -0.74 8.69
CA ARG A 62 7.12 -0.30 9.59
C ARG A 62 6.43 -1.47 10.29
N VAL A 63 6.19 -2.57 9.57
CA VAL A 63 5.60 -3.79 10.13
C VAL A 63 6.53 -4.40 11.17
N GLY A 64 7.82 -4.55 10.88
CA GLY A 64 8.80 -5.04 11.85
C GLY A 64 8.85 -4.18 13.13
N ALA A 65 8.85 -2.85 12.98
CA ALA A 65 8.80 -1.95 14.14
C ALA A 65 7.51 -2.08 14.97
N ILE A 66 6.39 -2.47 14.34
CA ILE A 66 5.13 -2.75 15.05
C ILE A 66 5.22 -4.10 15.76
N GLU A 67 5.73 -5.14 15.10
CA GLU A 67 5.92 -6.47 15.66
C GLU A 67 6.83 -6.44 16.90
N ASP A 68 7.92 -5.68 16.85
CA ASP A 68 8.82 -5.50 17.98
C ASP A 68 8.11 -4.88 19.20
N ARG A 69 7.39 -3.78 18.96
CA ARG A 69 6.59 -3.10 20.00
C ARG A 69 5.49 -4.01 20.54
N LEU A 70 4.86 -4.81 19.67
CA LEU A 70 3.83 -5.76 20.07
C LEU A 70 4.43 -6.86 20.96
N GLY A 71 5.62 -7.37 20.63
CA GLY A 71 6.33 -8.33 21.46
C GLY A 71 6.72 -7.76 22.83
N GLU A 72 7.08 -6.47 22.91
CA GLU A 72 7.29 -5.79 24.20
C GLU A 72 6.02 -5.72 25.03
N VAL A 73 4.92 -5.30 24.41
CA VAL A 73 3.60 -5.23 25.07
C VAL A 73 3.17 -6.62 25.55
N GLU A 74 3.29 -7.64 24.71
CA GLU A 74 2.95 -9.02 25.06
C GLU A 74 3.78 -9.51 26.26
N ARG A 75 5.08 -9.23 26.27
CA ARG A 75 5.96 -9.59 27.40
C ARG A 75 5.49 -8.95 28.71
N VAL A 76 5.17 -7.66 28.69
CA VAL A 76 4.69 -6.94 29.89
C VAL A 76 3.32 -7.48 30.32
N VAL A 77 2.40 -7.65 29.39
CA VAL A 77 1.04 -8.16 29.66
C VAL A 77 1.09 -9.56 30.25
N CYS A 78 1.87 -10.47 29.66
CA CYS A 78 2.04 -11.82 30.17
C CYS A 78 2.67 -11.86 31.57
N ARG A 79 3.64 -10.98 31.85
CA ARG A 79 4.29 -10.88 33.16
C ARG A 79 3.32 -10.40 34.24
N GLU A 80 2.49 -9.40 33.94
CA GLU A 80 1.68 -8.71 34.94
C GLU A 80 0.26 -9.28 35.08
N LEU A 81 -0.33 -9.77 33.99
CA LEU A 81 -1.70 -10.29 33.97
C LEU A 81 -1.78 -11.80 34.18
N ARG A 82 -0.67 -12.46 34.49
CA ARG A 82 -0.66 -13.86 34.94
C ARG A 82 -0.10 -13.92 36.37
N PRO A 83 -0.68 -14.74 37.27
CA PRO A 83 -0.05 -15.03 38.54
C PRO A 83 1.38 -15.54 38.33
N ASN A 84 2.35 -14.96 39.03
CA ASN A 84 3.77 -15.30 38.87
C ASN A 84 4.48 -15.58 40.20
N GLY A 85 3.71 -15.83 41.26
CA GLY A 85 4.23 -16.22 42.56
C GLY A 85 4.52 -15.04 43.50
N GLY A 86 4.03 -13.85 43.19
CA GLY A 86 3.95 -12.74 44.15
C GLY A 86 4.36 -11.37 43.65
N SER A 87 4.87 -11.25 42.42
CA SER A 87 5.36 -9.99 41.87
C SER A 87 4.44 -9.35 40.84
N SER A 88 3.54 -10.13 40.23
CA SER A 88 2.61 -9.60 39.23
C SER A 88 1.57 -8.70 39.87
N ILE A 89 1.00 -7.79 39.08
CA ILE A 89 -0.18 -7.02 39.47
C ILE A 89 -1.31 -7.95 39.93
N LYS A 90 -1.55 -9.09 39.27
CA LYS A 90 -2.59 -10.02 39.71
C LYS A 90 -2.34 -10.60 41.09
N ASP A 91 -1.10 -10.96 41.42
CA ASP A 91 -0.75 -11.47 42.74
C ASP A 91 -0.90 -10.40 43.82
N GLN A 92 -0.57 -9.15 43.49
CA GLN A 92 -0.75 -8.01 44.40
C GLN A 92 -2.24 -7.71 44.62
N VAL A 93 -3.05 -7.71 43.57
CA VAL A 93 -4.51 -7.50 43.66
C VAL A 93 -5.17 -8.62 44.46
N ALA A 94 -4.81 -9.89 44.23
CA ALA A 94 -5.33 -11.03 44.99
C ALA A 94 -5.03 -10.88 46.49
N ARG A 95 -3.80 -10.48 46.84
CA ARG A 95 -3.40 -10.22 48.24
C ARG A 95 -4.19 -9.09 48.89
N ILE A 96 -4.56 -8.06 48.13
CA ILE A 96 -5.41 -6.96 48.62
C ILE A 96 -6.85 -7.44 48.81
N ALA A 97 -7.35 -8.28 47.90
CA ALA A 97 -8.69 -8.84 47.97
C ALA A 97 -8.86 -9.83 49.15
N ASP A 98 -7.78 -10.53 49.52
CA ASP A 98 -7.75 -11.47 50.65
C ASP A 98 -7.54 -10.79 52.03
N ARG A 99 -7.38 -9.46 52.07
CA ARG A 99 -7.22 -8.65 53.30
C ARG A 99 -8.53 -7.99 53.69
#